data_AF-A0AAV3QY42-F1
#
_entry.id   AF-A0AAV3QY42-F1
#
_cell.length_a   1.000
_cell.length_b   1.000
_cell.length_c   1.000
_cell.angle_alpha   90.00
_cell.angle_beta   90.00
_cell.angle_gamma   90.00
#
_symmetry.space_group_name_H-M   'P 1'
#
loop_
_entity.id
_entity.type
_entity.pdbx_description
1 polymer ?
#
loop_
_entity_poly.entity_id
_entity_poly.type
_entity_poly.pdbx_seq_one_letter_code
_entity_poly.pdbx_strand_id
1 'polypeptide(L)'
;MATSVQLPLLTSWQVGYLDNCSTMSELRQHHTQLIKLGLSSDNDAVGRLIKFCALSTSGDINYAHKVFDKLPSPDAFIYNTIIRGYLQYPEDGCKNCIQLYSRMVQQSVFPNNFTFPPLIRACCNGNNAVWQGKQVHAHVIKHGFSSDSFAQNNLIYMYVSCNYLEEAKRVFHNMTDRDGVSWTTLISGYAQSGQIKEAYNIFESMPERARKNSAVWNAIISAYAQSNRFREAFALFDRMRSENVVIDKYLAASMISACTGLGALERGEDIIRYVRTSGLEIDSMLTTTAMDMYCKCGRIDDALELFGSLADKGISSWNCIIGGLAMHGKGNEAVELLKKMERRNDVAPDYITFVNILSACAHSGLVDEGRAYFYKMSDVYGIEPGMEHYGCLVDLLGRAGLLEEAKMVIDDMPLSPDVGVLGALLGACKIHGNIKLGVEIGKQVIELEPNNSGRYVLLANLYASGGRWEDVANVRKLMNDRGVKKTPGFSVIELEGVISEFIAGGRTHPDVKEIYKKVHEMLDQIRVEGYLPDSDEVLHDVGEEETENPLFYHSEKLAIGYGLLKTKPGETLRITKNLRVCKDCHQASKLISKVYGRQIIVRDRNRFHHFKDGFCSCNDYW
;
A
#
# COMPACT_ATOMS: atom_id res chain seq x y z
N MET A 1 -77.20 11.60 9.56
CA MET A 1 -76.58 10.38 10.12
C MET A 1 -76.21 9.48 8.96
N ALA A 2 -74.93 9.52 8.57
CA ALA A 2 -74.30 8.51 7.72
C ALA A 2 -72.90 8.35 8.29
N THR A 3 -72.62 7.15 8.75
CA THR A 3 -71.56 6.72 9.66
C THR A 3 -70.16 7.00 9.13
N SER A 4 -69.38 7.73 9.94
CA SER A 4 -67.92 7.71 9.92
C SER A 4 -67.45 6.28 10.23
N VAL A 5 -67.01 5.54 9.20
CA VAL A 5 -66.25 4.32 9.42
C VAL A 5 -64.86 4.73 9.87
N GLN A 6 -64.63 4.69 11.19
CA GLN A 6 -63.28 4.59 11.73
C GLN A 6 -62.65 3.31 11.16
N LEU A 7 -61.70 3.46 10.23
CA LEU A 7 -60.74 2.39 9.97
C LEU A 7 -59.98 2.14 11.30
N PRO A 8 -60.01 0.92 11.86
CA PRO A 8 -59.48 0.68 13.20
C PRO A 8 -57.95 0.81 13.24
N LEU A 9 -57.43 1.02 14.45
CA LEU A 9 -56.04 0.94 14.93
C LEU A 9 -55.28 -0.38 14.60
N LEU A 10 -55.72 -1.17 13.61
CA LEU A 10 -55.13 -2.43 13.16
C LEU A 10 -53.99 -2.26 12.13
N THR A 11 -53.82 -1.06 11.55
CA THR A 11 -52.83 -0.82 10.49
C THR A 11 -51.40 -0.65 11.00
N SER A 12 -51.18 -0.13 12.21
CA SER A 12 -49.81 0.08 12.72
C SER A 12 -49.12 -1.21 13.15
N TRP A 13 -49.86 -2.19 13.67
CA TRP A 13 -49.30 -3.47 14.14
C TRP A 13 -48.96 -4.45 13.00
N GLN A 14 -49.69 -4.42 11.88
CA GLN A 14 -49.43 -5.32 10.74
C GLN A 14 -48.34 -4.81 9.79
N VAL A 15 -48.10 -3.49 9.73
CA VAL A 15 -47.03 -2.90 8.91
C VAL A 15 -45.64 -3.03 9.58
N GLY A 16 -45.59 -3.20 10.91
CA GLY A 16 -44.32 -3.41 11.65
C GLY A 16 -43.56 -4.70 11.33
N TYR A 17 -44.21 -5.71 10.72
CA TYR A 17 -43.54 -6.96 10.33
C TYR A 17 -42.60 -6.80 9.12
N LEU A 18 -42.78 -5.74 8.32
CA LEU A 18 -41.91 -5.46 7.17
C LEU A 18 -40.50 -5.04 7.59
N ASP A 19 -40.36 -4.44 8.77
CA ASP A 19 -39.05 -4.04 9.32
C ASP A 19 -38.22 -5.24 9.81
N ASN A 20 -38.84 -6.42 9.98
CA ASN A 20 -38.21 -7.67 10.42
C ASN A 20 -38.05 -8.72 9.30
N CYS A 21 -38.37 -8.38 8.05
CA CYS A 21 -38.18 -9.30 6.93
C CYS A 21 -36.70 -9.61 6.73
N SER A 22 -36.38 -10.87 6.44
CA SER A 22 -35.01 -11.33 6.20
C SER A 22 -34.79 -11.85 4.77
N THR A 23 -35.87 -12.26 4.09
CA THR A 23 -35.82 -12.84 2.74
C THR A 23 -36.85 -12.25 1.78
N MET A 24 -36.56 -12.33 0.47
CA MET A 24 -37.51 -11.94 -0.58
C MET A 24 -38.78 -12.80 -0.61
N SER A 25 -38.75 -14.02 -0.09
CA SER A 25 -39.93 -14.89 -0.02
C SER A 25 -40.95 -14.35 0.98
N GLU A 26 -40.50 -14.01 2.19
CA GLU A 26 -41.31 -13.37 3.23
C GLU A 26 -41.89 -12.04 2.73
N LEU A 27 -41.04 -11.22 2.10
CA LEU A 27 -41.46 -9.93 1.56
C LEU A 27 -42.56 -10.06 0.51
N ARG A 28 -42.50 -11.06 -0.39
CA ARG A 28 -43.53 -11.30 -1.40
C ARG A 28 -44.88 -11.70 -0.78
N GLN A 29 -44.86 -12.43 0.33
CA GLN A 29 -46.07 -12.77 1.08
C GLN A 29 -46.71 -11.51 1.68
N HIS A 30 -45.90 -10.66 2.32
CA HIS A 30 -46.37 -9.38 2.86
C HIS A 30 -46.84 -8.41 1.77
N HIS A 31 -46.16 -8.35 0.63
CA HIS A 31 -46.64 -7.56 -0.52
C HIS A 31 -48.02 -8.01 -0.99
N THR A 32 -48.24 -9.32 -1.06
CA THR A 32 -49.56 -9.89 -1.45
C THR A 32 -50.64 -9.52 -0.42
N GLN A 33 -50.31 -9.52 0.87
CA GLN A 33 -51.22 -9.09 1.93
C GLN A 33 -51.57 -7.59 1.80
N LEU A 34 -50.58 -6.72 1.55
CA LEU A 34 -50.80 -5.29 1.32
C LEU A 34 -51.77 -5.04 0.15
N ILE A 35 -51.62 -5.78 -0.95
CA ILE A 35 -52.54 -5.70 -2.10
C ILE A 35 -53.96 -6.10 -1.68
N LYS A 36 -54.11 -7.21 -0.94
CA LYS A 36 -55.43 -7.67 -0.46
C LYS A 36 -56.10 -6.68 0.50
N LEU A 37 -55.30 -5.95 1.27
CA LEU A 37 -55.77 -4.93 2.22
C LEU A 37 -56.06 -3.57 1.54
N GLY A 38 -55.83 -3.44 0.23
CA GLY A 38 -56.02 -2.17 -0.49
C GLY A 38 -54.96 -1.11 -0.17
N LEU A 39 -53.84 -1.50 0.43
CA LEU A 39 -52.74 -0.60 0.82
C LEU A 39 -51.66 -0.49 -0.27
N SER A 40 -51.91 -1.00 -1.47
CA SER A 40 -50.94 -0.97 -2.58
C SER A 40 -50.68 0.44 -3.16
N SER A 41 -51.49 1.43 -2.78
CA SER A 41 -51.31 2.84 -3.15
C SER A 41 -50.82 3.70 -1.99
N ASP A 42 -50.59 3.12 -0.81
CA ASP A 42 -50.15 3.83 0.38
C ASP A 42 -48.61 4.00 0.40
N ASN A 43 -48.14 5.24 0.48
CA ASN A 43 -46.71 5.53 0.39
C ASN A 43 -45.91 5.01 1.60
N ASP A 44 -46.48 4.95 2.81
CA ASP A 44 -45.76 4.44 4.00
C ASP A 44 -45.57 2.92 3.90
N ALA A 45 -46.66 2.20 3.62
CA ALA A 45 -46.63 0.74 3.51
C ALA A 45 -45.74 0.27 2.34
N VAL A 46 -45.88 0.89 1.17
CA VAL A 46 -45.08 0.56 -0.02
C VAL A 46 -43.63 1.03 0.14
N GLY A 47 -43.40 2.17 0.80
CA GLY A 47 -42.06 2.70 1.07
C GLY A 47 -41.20 1.76 1.91
N ARG A 48 -41.77 1.09 2.92
CA ARG A 48 -41.06 0.08 3.72
C ARG A 48 -40.67 -1.15 2.91
N LEU A 49 -41.57 -1.62 2.04
CA LEU A 49 -41.28 -2.73 1.14
C LEU A 49 -40.13 -2.38 0.18
N ILE A 50 -40.20 -1.20 -0.43
CA ILE A 50 -39.16 -0.70 -1.34
C ILE A 50 -37.83 -0.55 -0.60
N LYS A 51 -37.84 -0.05 0.64
CA LYS A 51 -36.64 0.07 1.48
C LYS A 51 -35.95 -1.28 1.68
N PHE A 52 -36.68 -2.35 1.99
CA PHE A 52 -36.10 -3.69 2.08
C PHE A 52 -35.51 -4.13 0.73
N CYS A 53 -36.28 -4.03 -0.35
CA CYS A 53 -35.81 -4.46 -1.67
C CYS A 53 -34.57 -3.70 -2.16
N ALA A 54 -34.50 -2.41 -1.87
CA ALA A 54 -33.48 -1.52 -2.41
C ALA A 54 -32.22 -1.45 -1.55
N LEU A 55 -32.32 -1.69 -0.23
CA LEU A 55 -31.20 -1.45 0.70
C LEU A 55 -30.74 -2.68 1.48
N SER A 56 -31.49 -3.78 1.47
CA SER A 56 -31.10 -5.03 2.14
C SER A 56 -30.14 -5.84 1.27
N THR A 57 -29.22 -6.58 1.91
CA THR A 57 -28.33 -7.52 1.22
C THR A 57 -29.09 -8.65 0.53
N SER A 58 -30.26 -9.01 1.05
CA SER A 58 -31.17 -10.00 0.47
C SER A 58 -32.18 -9.36 -0.51
N GLY A 59 -32.04 -8.08 -0.86
CA GLY A 59 -33.01 -7.31 -1.64
C GLY A 59 -32.94 -7.56 -3.16
N ASP A 60 -34.00 -7.15 -3.86
CA ASP A 60 -34.09 -7.16 -5.32
C ASP A 60 -34.54 -5.77 -5.82
N ILE A 61 -33.58 -4.98 -6.30
CA ILE A 61 -33.83 -3.62 -6.79
C ILE A 61 -34.77 -3.58 -8.01
N ASN A 62 -34.74 -4.61 -8.86
CA ASN A 62 -35.64 -4.69 -10.03
C ASN A 62 -37.08 -4.93 -9.59
N TYR A 63 -37.27 -5.71 -8.53
CA TYR A 63 -38.57 -5.86 -7.89
C TYR A 63 -39.03 -4.55 -7.25
N ALA A 64 -38.14 -3.82 -6.56
CA ALA A 64 -38.44 -2.50 -6.00
C ALA A 64 -38.95 -1.54 -7.08
N HIS A 65 -38.27 -1.50 -8.24
CA HIS A 65 -38.63 -0.65 -9.37
C HIS A 65 -40.01 -1.02 -9.96
N LYS A 66 -40.32 -2.32 -10.07
CA LYS A 66 -41.64 -2.78 -10.54
C LYS A 66 -42.78 -2.37 -9.60
N VAL A 67 -42.53 -2.39 -8.29
CA VAL A 67 -43.53 -1.93 -7.30
C VAL A 67 -43.70 -0.42 -7.39
N PHE A 68 -42.59 0.30 -7.52
CA PHE A 68 -42.58 1.75 -7.72
C PHE A 68 -43.34 2.21 -8.96
N ASP A 69 -43.14 1.55 -10.11
CA ASP A 69 -43.81 1.91 -11.37
C ASP A 69 -45.33 1.76 -11.31
N LYS A 70 -45.84 0.93 -10.40
CA LYS A 70 -47.28 0.73 -10.19
C LYS A 70 -47.89 1.72 -9.20
N LEU A 71 -47.07 2.51 -8.52
CA LEU A 71 -47.53 3.47 -7.52
C LEU A 71 -48.02 4.75 -8.20
N PRO A 72 -49.26 5.22 -7.93
CA PRO A 72 -49.84 6.33 -8.68
C PRO A 72 -49.24 7.70 -8.34
N SER A 73 -48.83 7.91 -7.09
CA SER A 73 -48.29 9.20 -6.61
C SER A 73 -47.15 8.99 -5.59
N PRO A 74 -45.99 8.48 -6.03
CA PRO A 74 -44.82 8.31 -5.16
C PRO A 74 -44.35 9.64 -4.59
N ASP A 75 -44.10 9.68 -3.28
CA ASP A 75 -43.53 10.84 -2.61
C ASP A 75 -41.98 10.87 -2.67
N ALA A 76 -41.39 11.96 -2.15
CA ALA A 76 -39.95 12.13 -2.13
C ALA A 76 -39.21 11.04 -1.33
N PHE A 77 -39.84 10.44 -0.31
CA PHE A 77 -39.21 9.38 0.48
C PHE A 77 -39.00 8.12 -0.38
N ILE A 78 -40.01 7.72 -1.16
CA ILE A 78 -39.92 6.55 -2.05
C ILE A 78 -38.89 6.78 -3.15
N TYR A 79 -38.93 7.95 -3.80
CA TYR A 79 -37.92 8.34 -4.80
C TYR A 79 -36.50 8.25 -4.23
N ASN A 80 -36.25 8.89 -3.08
CA ASN A 80 -34.94 8.90 -2.43
C ASN A 80 -34.47 7.50 -2.02
N THR A 81 -35.40 6.62 -1.62
CA THR A 81 -35.10 5.24 -1.22
C THR A 81 -34.61 4.41 -2.41
N ILE A 82 -35.26 4.51 -3.57
CA ILE A 82 -34.82 3.79 -4.77
C ILE A 82 -33.54 4.38 -5.34
N ILE A 83 -33.42 5.71 -5.39
CA ILE A 83 -32.19 6.39 -5.81
C ILE A 83 -31.00 5.92 -4.95
N ARG A 84 -31.17 5.81 -3.62
CA ARG A 84 -30.13 5.22 -2.75
C ARG A 84 -29.83 3.76 -3.06
N GLY A 85 -30.85 2.95 -3.36
CA GLY A 85 -30.66 1.54 -3.71
C GLY A 85 -29.85 1.36 -4.99
N TYR A 86 -30.12 2.17 -6.02
CA TYR A 86 -29.35 2.09 -7.27
C TYR A 86 -27.86 2.36 -7.10
N LEU A 87 -27.44 3.16 -6.11
CA LEU A 87 -26.01 3.37 -5.83
C LEU A 87 -25.27 2.12 -5.37
N GLN A 88 -25.97 1.08 -4.94
CA GLN A 88 -25.34 -0.20 -4.56
C GLN A 88 -24.94 -1.04 -5.77
N TYR A 89 -25.37 -0.67 -6.99
CA TYR A 89 -25.17 -1.44 -8.22
C TYR A 89 -24.29 -0.68 -9.23
N PRO A 90 -23.05 -1.12 -9.49
CA PRO A 90 -22.05 -0.31 -10.23
C PRO A 90 -22.33 -0.09 -11.72
N GLU A 91 -22.92 -1.06 -12.44
CA GLU A 91 -22.96 -1.04 -13.91
C GLU A 91 -24.00 -0.06 -14.49
N ASP A 92 -25.22 -0.02 -13.93
CA ASP A 92 -26.32 0.84 -14.41
C ASP A 92 -26.87 1.81 -13.35
N GLY A 93 -26.41 1.70 -12.10
CA GLY A 93 -26.95 2.42 -10.96
C GLY A 93 -26.90 3.95 -11.12
N CYS A 94 -25.77 4.49 -11.56
CA CYS A 94 -25.58 5.94 -11.67
C CYS A 94 -26.53 6.57 -12.70
N LYS A 95 -26.73 5.90 -13.85
CA LYS A 95 -27.65 6.36 -14.89
C LYS A 95 -29.10 6.31 -14.40
N ASN A 96 -29.49 5.22 -13.75
CA ASN A 96 -30.84 5.05 -13.21
C ASN A 96 -31.17 6.08 -12.11
N CYS A 97 -30.19 6.42 -11.25
CA CYS A 97 -30.33 7.51 -10.27
C CYS A 97 -30.72 8.84 -10.93
N ILE A 98 -29.99 9.25 -11.97
CA ILE A 98 -30.22 10.52 -12.66
C ILE A 98 -31.56 10.50 -13.42
N GLN A 99 -31.91 9.37 -14.04
CA GLN A 99 -33.21 9.20 -14.72
C GLN A 99 -34.39 9.29 -13.75
N LEU A 100 -34.30 8.63 -12.59
CA LEU A 100 -35.34 8.71 -11.56
C LEU A 100 -35.47 10.12 -10.99
N TYR A 101 -34.36 10.83 -10.79
CA TYR A 101 -34.42 12.24 -10.39
C TYR A 101 -35.09 13.12 -11.46
N SER A 102 -34.78 12.89 -12.74
CA SER A 102 -35.46 13.60 -13.83
C SER A 102 -36.97 13.35 -13.79
N ARG A 103 -37.40 12.09 -13.58
CA ARG A 103 -38.82 11.73 -13.41
C ARG A 103 -39.45 12.41 -12.19
N MET A 104 -38.75 12.43 -11.05
CA MET A 104 -39.20 13.11 -9.82
C MET A 104 -39.54 14.58 -10.09
N VAL A 105 -38.63 15.30 -10.76
CA VAL A 105 -38.80 16.71 -11.10
C VAL A 105 -39.90 16.90 -12.15
N GLN A 106 -40.00 16.04 -13.17
CA GLN A 106 -41.07 16.08 -14.18
C GLN A 106 -42.46 15.86 -13.58
N GLN A 107 -42.57 15.02 -12.56
CA GLN A 107 -43.81 14.76 -11.83
C GLN A 107 -44.11 15.80 -10.75
N SER A 108 -43.37 16.92 -10.70
CA SER A 108 -43.52 17.98 -9.70
C SER A 108 -43.35 17.52 -8.25
N VAL A 109 -42.61 16.43 -8.02
CA VAL A 109 -42.23 15.99 -6.67
C VAL A 109 -40.99 16.77 -6.25
N PHE A 110 -41.10 17.56 -5.17
CA PHE A 110 -40.03 18.46 -4.76
C PHE A 110 -38.84 17.70 -4.13
N PRO A 111 -37.60 17.90 -4.65
CA PRO A 111 -36.38 17.41 -4.02
C PRO A 111 -36.21 17.97 -2.61
N ASN A 112 -35.64 17.16 -1.72
CA ASN A 112 -35.30 17.58 -0.36
C ASN A 112 -33.81 17.35 -0.05
N ASN A 113 -33.39 17.63 1.18
CA ASN A 113 -32.02 17.46 1.67
C ASN A 113 -31.51 16.00 1.59
N PHE A 114 -32.40 15.00 1.51
CA PHE A 114 -32.03 13.60 1.32
C PHE A 114 -31.90 13.19 -0.15
N THR A 115 -32.37 14.01 -1.10
CA THR A 115 -32.35 13.72 -2.53
C THR A 115 -30.96 13.94 -3.14
N PHE A 116 -30.30 15.05 -2.80
CA PHE A 116 -29.03 15.44 -3.45
C PHE A 116 -27.82 14.58 -3.08
N PRO A 117 -27.58 14.17 -1.82
CA PRO A 117 -26.41 13.38 -1.47
C PRO A 117 -26.23 12.10 -2.32
N PRO A 118 -27.26 11.25 -2.51
CA PRO A 118 -27.10 10.08 -3.38
C PRO A 118 -26.94 10.45 -4.86
N LEU A 119 -27.56 11.54 -5.34
CA LEU A 119 -27.37 12.00 -6.73
C LEU A 119 -25.97 12.52 -6.99
N ILE A 120 -25.41 13.27 -6.05
CA ILE A 120 -24.03 13.76 -6.13
C ILE A 120 -23.07 12.56 -6.15
N ARG A 121 -23.32 11.54 -5.32
CA ARG A 121 -22.51 10.31 -5.30
C ARG A 121 -22.61 9.51 -6.60
N ALA A 122 -23.78 9.49 -7.25
CA ALA A 122 -23.95 8.92 -8.59
C ALA A 122 -23.08 9.64 -9.64
N CYS A 123 -22.71 10.90 -9.39
CA CYS A 123 -21.85 11.70 -10.26
C CYS A 123 -20.34 11.57 -9.91
N CYS A 124 -19.94 10.64 -9.04
CA CYS A 124 -18.53 10.37 -8.75
C CYS A 124 -17.91 9.37 -9.73
N ASN A 125 -18.71 8.49 -10.33
CA ASN A 125 -18.25 7.37 -11.16
C ASN A 125 -18.98 7.38 -12.52
N GLY A 126 -18.23 7.30 -13.63
CA GLY A 126 -18.79 7.13 -14.98
C GLY A 126 -18.28 8.11 -16.05
N ASN A 127 -18.59 7.81 -17.32
CA ASN A 127 -18.30 8.71 -18.44
C ASN A 127 -19.13 10.00 -18.33
N ASN A 128 -18.50 11.17 -18.40
CA ASN A 128 -19.11 12.50 -18.20
C ASN A 128 -19.61 12.82 -16.78
N ALA A 129 -19.16 12.09 -15.76
CA ALA A 129 -19.56 12.25 -14.36
C ALA A 129 -19.51 13.71 -13.86
N VAL A 130 -18.46 14.46 -14.22
CA VAL A 130 -18.35 15.88 -13.83
C VAL A 130 -19.44 16.78 -14.43
N TRP A 131 -19.88 16.52 -15.67
CA TRP A 131 -20.87 17.37 -16.34
C TRP A 131 -22.27 17.15 -15.74
N GLN A 132 -22.59 15.90 -15.40
CA GLN A 132 -23.77 15.56 -14.62
C GLN A 132 -23.67 16.16 -13.20
N GLY A 133 -22.51 16.04 -12.55
CA GLY A 133 -22.24 16.62 -11.24
C GLY A 133 -22.44 18.13 -11.20
N LYS A 134 -22.00 18.86 -12.23
CA LYS A 134 -22.24 20.32 -12.36
C LYS A 134 -23.72 20.67 -12.51
N GLN A 135 -24.51 19.88 -13.25
CA GLN A 135 -25.96 20.08 -13.34
C GLN A 135 -26.65 19.81 -12.01
N VAL A 136 -26.28 18.71 -11.33
CA VAL A 136 -26.81 18.40 -9.99
C VAL A 136 -26.44 19.50 -9.01
N HIS A 137 -25.22 20.03 -9.04
CA HIS A 137 -24.80 21.18 -8.23
C HIS A 137 -25.66 22.43 -8.53
N ALA A 138 -25.94 22.74 -9.80
CA ALA A 138 -26.85 23.83 -10.14
C ALA A 138 -28.27 23.61 -9.57
N HIS A 139 -28.75 22.37 -9.54
CA HIS A 139 -30.03 22.02 -8.92
C HIS A 139 -30.00 22.15 -7.38
N VAL A 140 -28.89 21.78 -6.72
CA VAL A 140 -28.69 22.02 -5.28
C VAL A 140 -28.90 23.50 -4.96
N ILE A 141 -28.29 24.38 -5.76
CA ILE A 141 -28.44 25.84 -5.60
C ILE A 141 -29.87 26.28 -5.90
N LYS A 142 -30.44 25.86 -7.03
CA LYS A 142 -31.79 26.24 -7.48
C LYS A 142 -32.88 25.87 -6.46
N HIS A 143 -32.73 24.74 -5.77
CA HIS A 143 -33.68 24.26 -4.77
C HIS A 143 -33.39 24.78 -3.35
N GLY A 144 -32.43 25.69 -3.17
CA GLY A 144 -32.15 26.35 -1.89
C GLY A 144 -31.28 25.55 -0.92
N PHE A 145 -30.58 24.51 -1.39
CA PHE A 145 -29.68 23.68 -0.56
C PHE A 145 -28.22 24.12 -0.66
N SER A 146 -27.95 25.33 -1.17
CA SER A 146 -26.58 25.85 -1.34
C SER A 146 -25.84 26.08 -0.02
N SER A 147 -26.55 26.24 1.10
CA SER A 147 -25.99 26.41 2.45
C SER A 147 -26.07 25.15 3.32
N ASP A 148 -26.57 24.04 2.77
CA ASP A 148 -26.64 22.76 3.49
C ASP A 148 -25.25 22.12 3.54
N SER A 149 -24.68 21.98 4.74
CA SER A 149 -23.32 21.46 4.92
C SER A 149 -23.16 20.04 4.39
N PHE A 150 -24.21 19.21 4.50
CA PHE A 150 -24.18 17.84 3.99
C PHE A 150 -24.13 17.80 2.46
N ALA A 151 -24.94 18.60 1.77
CA ALA A 151 -24.87 18.77 0.32
C ALA A 151 -23.52 19.33 -0.13
N GLN A 152 -23.01 20.37 0.54
CA GLN A 152 -21.69 20.96 0.25
C GLN A 152 -20.54 19.96 0.44
N ASN A 153 -20.54 19.16 1.50
CA ASN A 153 -19.54 18.11 1.73
C ASN A 153 -19.56 17.04 0.62
N ASN A 154 -20.76 16.61 0.19
CA ASN A 154 -20.88 15.69 -0.94
C ASN A 154 -20.40 16.33 -2.26
N LEU A 155 -20.65 17.62 -2.47
CA LEU A 155 -20.16 18.35 -3.66
C LEU A 155 -18.63 18.44 -3.69
N ILE A 156 -17.98 18.75 -2.55
CA ILE A 156 -16.52 18.72 -2.42
C ILE A 156 -16.00 17.34 -2.80
N TYR A 157 -16.58 16.28 -2.22
CA TYR A 157 -16.20 14.90 -2.51
C TYR A 157 -16.34 14.54 -4.00
N MET A 158 -17.43 14.94 -4.66
CA MET A 158 -17.63 14.69 -6.09
C MET A 158 -16.60 15.41 -6.95
N TYR A 159 -16.32 16.68 -6.69
CA TYR A 159 -15.30 17.42 -7.43
C TYR A 159 -13.90 16.84 -7.22
N VAL A 160 -13.58 16.42 -6.00
CA VAL A 160 -12.33 15.70 -5.68
C VAL A 160 -12.25 14.39 -6.47
N SER A 161 -13.31 13.58 -6.46
CA SER A 161 -13.37 12.29 -7.17
C SER A 161 -13.21 12.46 -8.69
N CYS A 162 -13.68 13.59 -9.23
CA CYS A 162 -13.51 13.93 -10.64
C CYS A 162 -12.16 14.62 -10.96
N ASN A 163 -11.27 14.81 -9.97
CA ASN A 163 -10.01 15.55 -10.08
C ASN A 163 -10.16 17.05 -10.45
N TYR A 164 -11.27 17.68 -10.07
CA TYR A 164 -11.52 19.13 -10.21
C TYR A 164 -11.31 19.86 -8.88
N LEU A 165 -10.07 19.82 -8.37
CA LEU A 165 -9.72 20.32 -7.03
C LEU A 165 -10.03 21.81 -6.82
N GLU A 166 -9.87 22.65 -7.84
CA GLU A 166 -10.17 24.08 -7.74
C GLU A 166 -11.67 24.36 -7.56
N GLU A 167 -12.54 23.57 -8.19
CA GLU A 167 -13.99 23.67 -7.97
C GLU A 167 -14.37 23.15 -6.57
N ALA A 168 -13.71 22.08 -6.10
CA ALA A 168 -13.87 21.61 -4.73
C ALA A 168 -13.48 22.70 -3.71
N LYS A 169 -12.34 23.36 -3.93
CA LYS A 169 -11.84 24.47 -3.10
C LYS A 169 -12.79 25.67 -3.12
N ARG A 170 -13.43 25.98 -4.26
CA ARG A 170 -14.46 27.03 -4.36
C ARG A 170 -15.69 26.70 -3.53
N VAL A 171 -16.23 25.48 -3.64
CA VAL A 171 -17.36 25.04 -2.80
C VAL A 171 -16.99 25.17 -1.34
N PHE A 172 -15.80 24.69 -0.96
CA PHE A 172 -15.28 24.77 0.40
C PHE A 172 -15.13 26.21 0.94
N HIS A 173 -14.62 27.13 0.13
CA HIS A 173 -14.51 28.54 0.51
C HIS A 173 -15.88 29.20 0.69
N ASN A 174 -16.89 28.79 -0.08
CA ASN A 174 -18.25 29.33 0.03
C ASN A 174 -19.08 28.74 1.19
N MET A 175 -18.57 27.75 1.92
CA MET A 175 -19.24 27.21 3.11
C MET A 175 -19.29 28.23 4.24
N THR A 176 -20.46 28.39 4.87
CA THR A 176 -20.65 29.27 6.03
C THR A 176 -20.06 28.70 7.31
N ASP A 177 -20.14 27.37 7.47
CA ASP A 177 -19.52 26.63 8.56
C ASP A 177 -18.81 25.39 8.00
N ARG A 178 -17.56 25.19 8.40
CA ARG A 178 -16.68 24.14 7.88
C ARG A 178 -16.41 23.13 8.98
N ASP A 179 -17.07 21.98 8.88
CA ASP A 179 -16.92 20.88 9.81
C ASP A 179 -15.69 20.01 9.49
N GLY A 180 -15.38 19.05 10.36
CA GLY A 180 -14.24 18.14 10.16
C GLY A 180 -14.32 17.34 8.85
N VAL A 181 -15.53 17.06 8.34
CA VAL A 181 -15.72 16.33 7.08
C VAL A 181 -15.30 17.19 5.90
N SER A 182 -15.68 18.48 5.88
CA SER A 182 -15.30 19.42 4.81
C SER A 182 -13.77 19.53 4.67
N TRP A 183 -13.06 19.70 5.79
CA TRP A 183 -11.59 19.78 5.83
C TRP A 183 -10.93 18.47 5.42
N THR A 184 -11.37 17.35 6.00
CA THR A 184 -10.79 16.03 5.72
C THR A 184 -10.96 15.64 4.26
N THR A 185 -12.13 15.92 3.68
CA THR A 185 -12.44 15.62 2.27
C THR A 185 -11.52 16.41 1.33
N LEU A 186 -11.34 17.71 1.59
CA LEU A 186 -10.49 18.56 0.75
C LEU A 186 -9.00 18.16 0.87
N ILE A 187 -8.49 17.97 2.08
CA ILE A 187 -7.10 17.55 2.35
C ILE A 187 -6.82 16.21 1.68
N SER A 188 -7.71 15.22 1.85
CA SER A 188 -7.57 13.90 1.24
C SER A 188 -7.57 13.99 -0.29
N GLY A 189 -8.38 14.87 -0.87
CA GLY A 189 -8.42 15.08 -2.32
C GLY A 189 -7.14 15.64 -2.91
N TYR A 190 -6.57 16.69 -2.29
CA TYR A 190 -5.27 17.21 -2.70
C TYR A 190 -4.15 16.19 -2.50
N ALA A 191 -4.18 15.43 -1.39
CA ALA A 191 -3.24 14.35 -1.11
C ALA A 191 -3.27 13.23 -2.16
N GLN A 192 -4.46 12.69 -2.47
CA GLN A 192 -4.65 11.64 -3.48
C GLN A 192 -4.23 12.07 -4.88
N SER A 193 -4.28 13.38 -5.17
CA SER A 193 -3.83 13.95 -6.44
C SER A 193 -2.33 14.27 -6.45
N GLY A 194 -1.57 13.85 -5.43
CA GLY A 194 -0.13 14.08 -5.30
C GLY A 194 0.27 15.49 -4.85
N GLN A 195 -0.69 16.38 -4.58
CA GLN A 195 -0.46 17.77 -4.19
C GLN A 195 -0.36 17.93 -2.67
N ILE A 196 0.53 17.16 -2.05
CA ILE A 196 0.66 17.05 -0.58
C ILE A 196 0.98 18.41 0.07
N LYS A 197 1.76 19.27 -0.60
CA LYS A 197 2.09 20.61 -0.10
C LYS A 197 0.84 21.48 0.06
N GLU A 198 -0.06 21.44 -0.92
CA GLU A 198 -1.33 22.16 -0.84
C GLU A 198 -2.24 21.56 0.24
N ALA A 199 -2.26 20.23 0.37
CA ALA A 199 -2.96 19.55 1.46
C ALA A 199 -2.46 20.02 2.84
N TYR A 200 -1.14 20.17 3.01
CA TYR A 200 -0.54 20.71 4.23
C TYR A 200 -0.87 22.19 4.46
N ASN A 201 -0.83 23.03 3.42
CA ASN A 201 -1.22 24.44 3.52
C ASN A 201 -2.68 24.60 3.98
N ILE A 202 -3.58 23.76 3.45
CA ILE A 202 -4.98 23.71 3.86
C ILE A 202 -5.07 23.29 5.34
N PHE A 203 -4.35 22.24 5.75
CA PHE A 203 -4.28 21.79 7.14
C PHE A 203 -3.80 22.90 8.10
N GLU A 204 -2.74 23.64 7.76
CA GLU A 204 -2.23 24.72 8.60
C GLU A 204 -3.18 25.92 8.68
N SER A 205 -4.00 26.15 7.63
CA SER A 205 -5.02 27.21 7.64
C SER A 205 -6.21 26.91 8.57
N MET A 206 -6.28 25.70 9.14
CA MET A 206 -7.40 25.29 9.97
C MET A 206 -7.45 26.02 11.32
N PRO A 207 -8.63 26.45 11.78
CA PRO A 207 -8.82 26.93 13.14
C PRO A 207 -8.41 25.87 14.17
N GLU A 208 -7.87 26.28 15.31
CA GLU A 208 -7.41 25.37 16.38
C GLU A 208 -8.50 24.39 16.84
N ARG A 209 -9.75 24.86 16.95
CA ARG A 209 -10.91 24.01 17.29
C ARG A 209 -11.12 22.86 16.29
N ALA A 210 -10.93 23.12 14.99
CA ALA A 210 -11.08 22.11 13.95
C ALA A 210 -9.90 21.13 13.93
N ARG A 211 -8.70 21.57 14.33
CA ARG A 211 -7.50 20.73 14.47
C ARG A 211 -7.59 19.72 15.61
N LYS A 212 -8.53 19.83 16.55
CA LYS A 212 -8.76 18.76 17.55
C LYS A 212 -9.40 17.49 16.97
N ASN A 213 -9.84 17.52 15.71
CA ASN A 213 -10.40 16.35 15.05
C ASN A 213 -9.29 15.41 14.56
N SER A 214 -9.24 14.18 15.09
CA SER A 214 -8.26 13.17 14.71
C SER A 214 -8.31 12.80 13.22
N ALA A 215 -9.50 12.83 12.59
CA ALA A 215 -9.67 12.44 11.18
C ALA A 215 -8.83 13.30 10.22
N VAL A 216 -8.64 14.58 10.55
CA VAL A 216 -7.86 15.53 9.74
C VAL A 216 -6.36 15.21 9.85
N TRP A 217 -5.87 14.95 11.07
CA TRP A 217 -4.49 14.52 11.30
C TRP A 217 -4.20 13.21 10.60
N ASN A 218 -5.13 12.25 10.69
CA ASN A 218 -4.99 10.97 10.02
C ASN A 218 -4.84 11.14 8.51
N ALA A 219 -5.66 11.99 7.89
CA ALA A 219 -5.61 12.23 6.45
C ALA A 219 -4.25 12.79 6.02
N ILE A 220 -3.75 13.82 6.70
CA ILE A 220 -2.46 14.43 6.31
C ILE A 220 -1.26 13.53 6.63
N ILE A 221 -1.24 12.87 7.81
CA ILE A 221 -0.15 11.98 8.19
C ILE A 221 -0.11 10.76 7.25
N SER A 222 -1.26 10.14 6.99
CA SER A 222 -1.35 9.00 6.07
C SER A 222 -0.95 9.39 4.65
N ALA A 223 -1.28 10.60 4.20
CA ALA A 223 -0.85 11.11 2.90
C ALA A 223 0.68 11.21 2.78
N TYR A 224 1.35 11.76 3.80
CA TYR A 224 2.81 11.80 3.84
C TYR A 224 3.42 10.40 3.90
N ALA A 225 2.86 9.50 4.73
CA ALA A 225 3.32 8.12 4.84
C ALA A 225 3.19 7.34 3.52
N GLN A 226 2.03 7.41 2.85
CA GLN A 226 1.77 6.75 1.56
C GLN A 226 2.63 7.32 0.43
N SER A 227 3.07 8.57 0.56
CA SER A 227 3.95 9.22 -0.42
C SER A 227 5.44 9.04 -0.11
N ASN A 228 5.79 8.06 0.73
CA ASN A 228 7.16 7.76 1.18
C ASN A 228 7.89 8.97 1.84
N ARG A 229 7.14 9.96 2.33
CA ARG A 229 7.66 11.12 3.07
C ARG A 229 7.56 10.86 4.57
N PHE A 230 8.24 9.81 5.00
CA PHE A 230 8.13 9.28 6.35
C PHE A 230 8.59 10.28 7.42
N ARG A 231 9.64 11.07 7.16
CA ARG A 231 10.15 12.07 8.11
C ARG A 231 9.10 13.12 8.45
N GLU A 232 8.42 13.66 7.44
CA GLU A 232 7.33 14.62 7.63
C GLU A 232 6.11 13.98 8.30
N ALA A 233 5.79 12.72 7.97
CA ALA A 233 4.73 11.96 8.64
C ALA A 233 5.01 11.83 10.15
N PHE A 234 6.23 11.46 10.55
CA PHE A 234 6.64 11.37 11.96
C PHE A 234 6.66 12.73 12.66
N ALA A 235 7.10 13.80 11.98
CA ALA A 235 7.06 15.14 12.56
C ALA A 235 5.62 15.60 12.86
N LEU A 236 4.68 15.32 11.96
CA LEU A 236 3.25 15.58 12.18
C LEU A 236 2.67 14.68 13.27
N PHE A 237 3.07 13.41 13.33
CA PHE A 237 2.64 12.48 14.38
C PHE A 237 3.13 12.91 15.77
N ASP A 238 4.39 13.33 15.90
CA ASP A 238 4.93 13.85 17.16
C ASP A 238 4.22 15.15 17.58
N ARG A 239 3.90 16.02 16.62
CA ARG A 239 3.10 17.22 16.88
C ARG A 239 1.69 16.87 17.34
N MET A 240 1.01 15.93 16.67
CA MET A 240 -0.32 15.43 17.06
C MET A 240 -0.34 14.93 18.51
N ARG A 241 0.70 14.19 18.92
CA ARG A 241 0.88 13.72 20.30
C ARG A 241 1.08 14.88 21.27
N SER A 242 1.90 15.87 20.92
CA SER A 242 2.13 17.05 21.76
C SER A 242 0.88 17.91 21.96
N GLU A 243 -0.02 17.91 20.96
CA GLU A 243 -1.33 18.59 21.02
C GLU A 243 -2.41 17.73 21.71
N ASN A 244 -2.05 16.56 22.26
CA ASN A 244 -2.93 15.61 22.95
C ASN A 244 -4.15 15.16 22.11
N VAL A 245 -3.98 15.05 20.80
CA VAL A 245 -5.03 14.52 19.92
C VAL A 245 -5.01 12.99 20.01
N VAL A 246 -6.19 12.39 20.17
CA VAL A 246 -6.35 10.94 20.29
C VAL A 246 -5.91 10.26 19.00
N ILE A 247 -4.98 9.31 19.12
CA ILE A 247 -4.58 8.42 18.02
C ILE A 247 -5.60 7.29 17.94
N ASP A 248 -6.13 7.04 16.75
CA ASP A 248 -6.95 5.86 16.50
C ASP A 248 -6.16 4.70 15.89
N LYS A 249 -6.82 3.55 15.78
CA LYS A 249 -6.20 2.32 15.28
C LYS A 249 -5.72 2.41 13.84
N TYR A 250 -6.39 3.21 12.99
CA TYR A 250 -6.06 3.31 11.57
C TYR A 250 -4.80 4.16 11.36
N LEU A 251 -4.67 5.25 12.12
CA LEU A 251 -3.44 6.04 12.15
C LEU A 251 -2.28 5.22 12.73
N ALA A 252 -2.52 4.50 13.83
CA ALA A 252 -1.49 3.64 14.43
C ALA A 252 -0.97 2.61 13.42
N ALA A 253 -1.87 1.92 12.70
CA ALA A 253 -1.48 0.99 11.64
C ALA A 253 -0.67 1.67 10.52
N SER A 254 -1.09 2.86 10.09
CA SER A 254 -0.39 3.64 9.04
C SER A 254 1.02 4.03 9.48
N MET A 255 1.20 4.44 10.73
CA MET A 255 2.51 4.82 11.28
C MET A 255 3.41 3.61 11.56
N ILE A 256 2.85 2.48 12.02
CA ILE A 256 3.59 1.21 12.15
C ILE A 256 4.07 0.76 10.75
N SER A 257 3.21 0.89 9.72
CA SER A 257 3.61 0.61 8.34
C SER A 257 4.71 1.56 7.86
N ALA A 258 4.68 2.85 8.23
CA ALA A 258 5.74 3.80 7.91
C ALA A 258 7.10 3.40 8.52
N CYS A 259 7.11 2.82 9.73
CA CYS A 259 8.33 2.28 10.33
C CYS A 259 8.98 1.20 9.47
N THR A 260 8.17 0.39 8.76
CA THR A 260 8.69 -0.67 7.88
C THR A 260 9.54 -0.10 6.75
N GLY A 261 9.21 1.09 6.21
CA GLY A 261 9.95 1.71 5.11
C GLY A 261 11.33 2.19 5.55
N LEU A 262 11.42 2.80 6.73
CA LEU A 262 12.67 3.34 7.28
C LEU A 262 13.51 2.30 8.04
N GLY A 263 12.92 1.17 8.44
CA GLY A 263 13.53 0.27 9.41
C GLY A 263 13.59 0.88 10.81
N ALA A 264 12.61 1.72 11.16
CA ALA A 264 12.54 2.45 12.42
C ALA A 264 11.87 1.59 13.52
N LEU A 265 12.64 0.65 14.06
CA LEU A 265 12.21 -0.30 15.07
C LEU A 265 11.78 0.37 16.37
N GLU A 266 12.58 1.29 16.91
CA GLU A 266 12.31 1.92 18.21
C GLU A 266 11.03 2.75 18.15
N ARG A 267 10.86 3.54 17.07
CA ARG A 267 9.60 4.25 16.81
C ARG A 267 8.40 3.31 16.66
N GLY A 268 8.58 2.16 16.01
CA GLY A 268 7.54 1.14 15.86
C GLY A 268 7.12 0.55 17.20
N GLU A 269 8.09 0.18 18.03
CA GLU A 269 7.84 -0.35 19.39
C GLU A 269 7.18 0.68 20.30
N ASP A 270 7.56 1.96 20.19
CA ASP A 270 6.92 3.05 20.93
C ASP A 270 5.45 3.23 20.56
N ILE A 271 5.10 3.13 19.27
CA ILE A 271 3.70 3.19 18.81
C ILE A 271 2.91 1.97 19.30
N ILE A 272 3.48 0.76 19.18
CA ILE A 272 2.84 -0.47 19.67
C ILE A 272 2.61 -0.40 21.19
N ARG A 273 3.58 0.14 21.95
CA ARG A 273 3.45 0.36 23.39
C ARG A 273 2.31 1.33 23.68
N TYR A 274 2.24 2.45 22.96
CA TYR A 274 1.14 3.40 23.09
C TYR A 274 -0.23 2.75 22.84
N VAL A 275 -0.38 1.96 21.76
CA VAL A 275 -1.63 1.24 21.44
C VAL A 275 -2.05 0.33 22.59
N ARG A 276 -1.11 -0.44 23.17
CA ARG A 276 -1.40 -1.33 24.30
C ARG A 276 -1.84 -0.58 25.57
N THR A 277 -1.28 0.61 25.81
CA THR A 277 -1.59 1.40 27.02
C THR A 277 -2.80 2.33 26.87
N SER A 278 -3.22 2.63 25.64
CA SER A 278 -4.29 3.60 25.34
C SER A 278 -5.70 2.99 25.38
N GLY A 279 -5.82 1.68 25.63
CA GLY A 279 -7.10 0.97 25.63
C GLY A 279 -7.70 0.79 24.23
N LEU A 280 -6.92 1.04 23.17
CA LEU A 280 -7.33 0.77 21.79
C LEU A 280 -7.53 -0.73 21.58
N GLU A 281 -8.60 -1.09 20.89
CA GLU A 281 -8.86 -2.47 20.48
C GLU A 281 -7.75 -2.92 19.52
N ILE A 282 -7.05 -4.00 19.89
CA ILE A 282 -6.04 -4.63 19.06
C ILE A 282 -6.71 -5.79 18.32
N ASP A 283 -7.09 -5.56 17.07
CA ASP A 283 -7.62 -6.59 16.19
C ASP A 283 -6.47 -7.34 15.46
N SER A 284 -6.82 -8.45 14.81
CA SER A 284 -5.87 -9.29 14.07
C SER A 284 -5.12 -8.52 12.97
N MET A 285 -5.73 -7.49 12.39
CA MET A 285 -5.12 -6.65 11.36
C MET A 285 -4.01 -5.76 11.93
N LEU A 286 -4.25 -5.12 13.08
CA LEU A 286 -3.22 -4.32 13.75
C LEU A 286 -2.07 -5.20 14.25
N THR A 287 -2.36 -6.40 14.77
CA THR A 287 -1.31 -7.37 15.13
C THR A 287 -0.51 -7.81 13.91
N THR A 288 -1.15 -8.11 12.77
CA THR A 288 -0.46 -8.47 11.53
C THR A 288 0.42 -7.32 11.01
N THR A 289 -0.03 -6.07 11.15
CA THR A 289 0.76 -4.88 10.80
C THR A 289 1.99 -4.73 11.68
N ALA A 290 1.85 -4.97 12.99
CA ALA A 290 2.99 -5.00 13.91
C ALA A 290 3.97 -6.13 13.58
N MET A 291 3.48 -7.32 13.22
CA MET A 291 4.33 -8.43 12.76
C MET A 291 5.12 -8.07 11.50
N ASP A 292 4.48 -7.46 10.50
CA ASP A 292 5.16 -7.00 9.28
C ASP A 292 6.25 -5.97 9.60
N MET A 293 5.99 -5.06 10.55
CA MET A 293 7.00 -4.12 11.06
C MET A 293 8.19 -4.86 11.67
N TYR A 294 7.98 -5.81 12.58
CA TYR A 294 9.07 -6.58 13.16
C TYR A 294 9.88 -7.36 12.10
N CYS A 295 9.20 -7.99 11.13
CA CYS A 295 9.87 -8.61 9.98
C CYS A 295 10.74 -7.61 9.22
N LYS A 296 10.18 -6.46 8.80
CA LYS A 296 10.88 -5.46 7.98
C LYS A 296 11.87 -4.57 8.74
N CYS A 297 11.89 -4.65 10.07
CA CYS A 297 12.87 -4.00 10.96
C CYS A 297 13.95 -4.98 11.48
N GLY A 298 13.99 -6.22 10.98
CA GLY A 298 15.05 -7.17 11.28
C GLY A 298 14.88 -7.93 12.60
N ARG A 299 13.65 -8.02 13.13
CA ARG A 299 13.26 -8.72 14.37
C ARG A 299 12.28 -9.84 14.08
N ILE A 300 12.68 -10.77 13.22
CA ILE A 300 11.83 -11.91 12.80
C ILE A 300 11.36 -12.77 13.99
N ASP A 301 12.19 -12.91 15.03
CA ASP A 301 11.85 -13.73 16.19
C ASP A 301 10.67 -13.13 16.99
N ASP A 302 10.61 -11.80 17.15
CA ASP A 302 9.48 -11.11 17.78
C ASP A 302 8.20 -11.26 16.93
N ALA A 303 8.35 -11.21 15.60
CA ALA A 303 7.22 -11.43 14.69
C ALA A 303 6.67 -12.86 14.82
N LEU A 304 7.55 -13.86 14.96
CA LEU A 304 7.16 -15.26 15.20
C LEU A 304 6.49 -15.45 16.57
N GLU A 305 6.96 -14.75 17.61
CA GLU A 305 6.31 -14.75 18.92
C GLU A 305 4.89 -14.19 18.85
N LEU A 306 4.72 -13.02 18.21
CA LEU A 306 3.40 -12.41 17.99
C LEU A 306 2.49 -13.32 17.19
N PHE A 307 2.99 -13.93 16.11
CA PHE A 307 2.25 -14.91 15.34
C PHE A 307 1.80 -16.07 16.22
N GLY A 308 2.69 -16.61 17.06
CA GLY A 308 2.38 -17.67 18.02
C GLY A 308 1.20 -17.30 18.93
N SER A 309 1.19 -16.07 19.44
CA SER A 309 0.16 -15.56 20.36
C SER A 309 -1.23 -15.33 19.76
N LEU A 310 -1.37 -15.29 18.43
CA LEU A 310 -2.67 -15.07 17.78
C LEU A 310 -3.63 -16.23 18.04
N ALA A 311 -4.79 -15.93 18.65
CA ALA A 311 -5.85 -16.92 18.89
C ALA A 311 -6.44 -17.45 17.58
N ASP A 312 -6.68 -16.55 16.63
CA ASP A 312 -7.12 -16.86 15.28
C ASP A 312 -6.12 -16.34 14.25
N LYS A 313 -5.65 -17.24 13.37
CA LYS A 313 -4.59 -16.98 12.40
C LYS A 313 -5.19 -17.03 11.00
N GLY A 314 -5.67 -15.89 10.51
CA GLY A 314 -6.14 -15.76 9.13
C GLY A 314 -5.03 -15.79 8.08
N ILE A 315 -5.40 -15.93 6.81
CA ILE A 315 -4.46 -15.99 5.65
C ILE A 315 -3.40 -14.88 5.67
N SER A 316 -3.78 -13.66 6.08
CA SER A 316 -2.91 -12.49 6.13
C SER A 316 -1.72 -12.67 7.09
N SER A 317 -1.94 -13.27 8.27
CA SER A 317 -0.88 -13.45 9.26
C SER A 317 0.07 -14.58 8.89
N TRP A 318 -0.43 -15.64 8.25
CA TRP A 318 0.40 -16.69 7.63
C TRP A 318 1.29 -16.11 6.53
N ASN A 319 0.69 -15.39 5.58
CA ASN A 319 1.42 -14.76 4.48
C ASN A 319 2.49 -13.77 4.99
N CYS A 320 2.17 -12.99 6.03
CA CYS A 320 3.11 -12.07 6.66
C CYS A 320 4.37 -12.78 7.18
N ILE A 321 4.25 -13.91 7.88
CA ILE A 321 5.40 -14.63 8.42
C ILE A 321 6.14 -15.42 7.35
N ILE A 322 5.44 -16.08 6.43
CA ILE A 322 6.11 -16.81 5.33
C ILE A 322 6.95 -15.82 4.50
N GLY A 323 6.39 -14.66 4.15
CA GLY A 323 7.13 -13.59 3.47
C GLY A 323 8.27 -13.00 4.31
N GLY A 324 8.05 -12.81 5.62
CA GLY A 324 9.10 -12.38 6.55
C GLY A 324 10.27 -13.36 6.62
N LEU A 325 10.00 -14.67 6.71
CA LEU A 325 11.03 -15.72 6.67
C LEU A 325 11.76 -15.74 5.33
N ALA A 326 11.05 -15.55 4.21
CA ALA A 326 11.64 -15.43 2.87
C ALA A 326 12.64 -14.26 2.78
N MET A 327 12.25 -13.07 3.24
CA MET A 327 13.12 -11.90 3.29
C MET A 327 14.35 -12.12 4.19
N HIS A 328 14.25 -12.93 5.22
CA HIS A 328 15.36 -13.27 6.11
C HIS A 328 16.22 -14.45 5.60
N GLY A 329 15.90 -15.03 4.44
CA GLY A 329 16.61 -16.18 3.89
C GLY A 329 16.38 -17.49 4.66
N LYS A 330 15.31 -17.57 5.44
CA LYS A 330 14.92 -18.73 6.26
C LYS A 330 13.96 -19.64 5.48
N GLY A 331 14.32 -20.04 4.26
CA GLY A 331 13.44 -20.75 3.35
C GLY A 331 12.93 -22.10 3.88
N ASN A 332 13.78 -22.87 4.56
CA ASN A 332 13.37 -24.13 5.20
C ASN A 332 12.29 -23.90 6.27
N GLU A 333 12.43 -22.87 7.10
CA GLU A 333 11.41 -22.52 8.10
C GLU A 333 10.10 -22.09 7.44
N ALA A 334 10.17 -21.37 6.31
CA ALA A 334 9.00 -20.96 5.54
C ALA A 334 8.26 -22.16 4.93
N VAL A 335 8.99 -23.14 4.38
CA VAL A 335 8.44 -24.42 3.87
C VAL A 335 7.75 -25.21 4.98
N GLU A 336 8.38 -25.33 6.14
CA GLU A 336 7.77 -26.03 7.28
C GLU A 336 6.53 -25.29 7.81
N LEU A 337 6.53 -23.96 7.78
CA LEU A 337 5.36 -23.18 8.17
C LEU A 337 4.20 -23.35 7.17
N LEU A 338 4.48 -23.37 5.86
CA LEU A 338 3.47 -23.67 4.84
C LEU A 338 2.89 -25.07 5.03
N LYS A 339 3.72 -26.09 5.29
CA LYS A 339 3.23 -27.44 5.60
C LYS A 339 2.33 -27.48 6.83
N LYS A 340 2.58 -26.63 7.84
CA LYS A 340 1.68 -26.50 9.01
C LYS A 340 0.36 -25.84 8.64
N MET A 341 0.39 -24.83 7.77
CA MET A 341 -0.80 -24.16 7.23
C MET A 341 -1.66 -25.15 6.43
N GLU A 342 -1.05 -25.95 5.54
CA GLU A 342 -1.74 -26.95 4.71
C GLU A 342 -2.44 -28.06 5.51
N ARG A 343 -2.00 -28.33 6.74
CA ARG A 343 -2.65 -29.30 7.64
C ARG A 343 -3.92 -28.76 8.31
N ARG A 344 -4.22 -27.48 8.13
CA ARG A 344 -5.41 -26.84 8.69
C ARG A 344 -6.55 -26.86 7.68
N ASN A 345 -7.78 -26.93 8.19
CA ASN A 345 -9.00 -26.93 7.36
C ASN A 345 -9.64 -25.54 7.23
N ASP A 346 -9.20 -24.55 8.02
CA ASP A 346 -9.80 -23.22 8.10
C ASP A 346 -9.08 -22.16 7.25
N VAL A 347 -7.89 -22.47 6.75
CA VAL A 347 -7.09 -21.55 5.91
C VAL A 347 -6.44 -22.33 4.78
N ALA A 348 -6.62 -21.86 3.55
CA ALA A 348 -5.98 -22.43 2.36
C ALA A 348 -4.92 -21.46 1.81
N PRO A 349 -3.79 -21.96 1.27
CA PRO A 349 -2.83 -21.15 0.53
C PRO A 349 -3.50 -20.35 -0.60
N ASP A 350 -3.11 -19.09 -0.74
CA ASP A 350 -3.58 -18.20 -1.79
C ASP A 350 -2.45 -17.77 -2.74
N TYR A 351 -2.78 -16.91 -3.70
CA TYR A 351 -1.84 -16.34 -4.66
C TYR A 351 -0.60 -15.76 -3.95
N ILE A 352 -0.78 -15.01 -2.85
CA ILE A 352 0.31 -14.36 -2.13
C ILE A 352 1.16 -15.39 -1.37
N THR A 353 0.55 -16.46 -0.85
CA THR A 353 1.27 -17.56 -0.21
C THR A 353 2.31 -18.16 -1.15
N PHE A 354 1.96 -18.38 -2.42
CA PHE A 354 2.85 -18.96 -3.42
C PHE A 354 3.96 -18.00 -3.88
N VAL A 355 3.68 -16.70 -4.01
CA VAL A 355 4.76 -15.70 -4.22
C VAL A 355 5.77 -15.73 -3.08
N ASN A 356 5.29 -15.77 -1.83
CA ASN A 356 6.16 -15.77 -0.65
C ASN A 356 7.00 -17.04 -0.54
N ILE A 357 6.43 -18.23 -0.82
CA ILE A 357 7.18 -19.48 -0.74
C ILE A 357 8.21 -19.62 -1.87
N LEU A 358 7.89 -19.18 -3.08
CA LEU A 358 8.85 -19.17 -4.19
C LEU A 358 9.99 -18.20 -3.91
N SER A 359 9.69 -17.02 -3.34
CA SER A 359 10.72 -16.07 -2.88
C SER A 359 11.61 -16.67 -1.78
N ALA A 360 11.02 -17.41 -0.83
CA ALA A 360 11.76 -18.14 0.20
C ALA A 360 12.71 -19.18 -0.42
N CYS A 361 12.23 -19.93 -1.40
CA CYS A 361 13.05 -20.89 -2.13
C CYS A 361 14.18 -20.19 -2.88
N ALA A 362 13.89 -19.08 -3.58
CA ALA A 362 14.87 -18.28 -4.33
C ALA A 362 16.00 -17.74 -3.43
N HIS A 363 15.68 -17.25 -2.24
CA HIS A 363 16.68 -16.69 -1.31
C HIS A 363 17.49 -17.74 -0.53
N SER A 364 17.01 -18.98 -0.48
CA SER A 364 17.67 -20.10 0.22
C SER A 364 18.22 -21.18 -0.72
N GLY A 365 18.03 -21.05 -2.03
CA GLY A 365 18.53 -22.00 -3.02
C GLY A 365 17.79 -23.35 -3.05
N LEU A 366 16.53 -23.37 -2.63
CA LEU A 366 15.69 -24.57 -2.58
C LEU A 366 15.04 -24.83 -3.96
N VAL A 367 15.85 -25.24 -4.94
CA VAL A 367 15.43 -25.34 -6.34
C VAL A 367 14.31 -26.38 -6.52
N ASP A 368 14.46 -27.56 -5.92
CA ASP A 368 13.51 -28.65 -6.09
C ASP A 368 12.16 -28.35 -5.41
N GLU A 369 12.19 -27.78 -4.20
CA GLU A 369 10.99 -27.32 -3.52
C GLU A 369 10.30 -26.19 -4.30
N GLY A 370 11.06 -25.22 -4.81
CA GLY A 370 10.50 -24.11 -5.59
C GLY A 370 9.79 -24.60 -6.85
N ARG A 371 10.38 -25.54 -7.59
CA ARG A 371 9.72 -26.19 -8.74
C ARG A 371 8.45 -26.92 -8.30
N ALA A 372 8.54 -27.73 -7.24
CA ALA A 372 7.40 -28.49 -6.75
C ALA A 372 6.23 -27.59 -6.37
N TYR A 373 6.47 -26.49 -5.66
CA TYR A 373 5.43 -25.53 -5.29
C TYR A 373 4.87 -24.74 -6.48
N PHE A 374 5.71 -24.43 -7.48
CA PHE A 374 5.26 -23.75 -8.70
C PHE A 374 4.26 -24.58 -9.52
N TYR A 375 4.43 -25.90 -9.60
CA TYR A 375 3.43 -26.76 -10.25
C TYR A 375 2.24 -27.05 -9.32
N LYS A 376 2.49 -27.26 -8.01
CA LYS A 376 1.44 -27.52 -7.02
C LYS A 376 0.37 -26.42 -6.96
N MET A 377 0.73 -25.15 -7.14
CA MET A 377 -0.26 -24.05 -7.11
C MET A 377 -1.34 -24.22 -8.19
N SER A 378 -0.97 -24.67 -9.38
CA SER A 378 -1.89 -24.88 -10.49
C SER A 378 -2.63 -26.20 -10.33
N ASP A 379 -1.87 -27.29 -10.13
CA ASP A 379 -2.40 -28.66 -10.17
C ASP A 379 -3.32 -29.00 -8.99
N VAL A 380 -3.03 -28.44 -7.80
CA VAL A 380 -3.74 -28.78 -6.56
C VAL A 380 -4.66 -27.66 -6.11
N TYR A 381 -4.22 -26.40 -6.23
CA TYR A 381 -4.99 -25.25 -5.73
C TYR A 381 -5.76 -24.50 -6.81
N GLY A 382 -5.54 -24.83 -8.10
CA GLY A 382 -6.21 -24.13 -9.22
C GLY A 382 -5.83 -22.65 -9.30
N ILE A 383 -4.65 -22.27 -8.81
CA ILE A 383 -4.14 -20.91 -8.83
C ILE A 383 -3.23 -20.78 -10.05
N GLU A 384 -3.66 -19.99 -11.02
CA GLU A 384 -2.87 -19.71 -12.22
C GLU A 384 -1.63 -18.84 -11.89
N PRO A 385 -0.43 -19.18 -12.38
CA PRO A 385 0.78 -18.39 -12.16
C PRO A 385 0.69 -17.02 -12.85
N GLY A 386 0.86 -15.94 -12.07
CA GLY A 386 1.04 -14.59 -12.61
C GLY A 386 2.50 -14.15 -12.65
N MET A 387 2.75 -12.89 -13.04
CA MET A 387 4.10 -12.35 -13.25
C MET A 387 5.02 -12.48 -12.04
N GLU A 388 4.49 -12.28 -10.84
CA GLU A 388 5.24 -12.38 -9.59
C GLU A 388 5.76 -13.80 -9.35
N HIS A 389 4.95 -14.82 -9.70
CA HIS A 389 5.33 -16.22 -9.56
C HIS A 389 6.45 -16.60 -10.54
N TYR A 390 6.30 -16.22 -11.81
CA TYR A 390 7.35 -16.42 -12.83
C TYR A 390 8.63 -15.67 -12.45
N GLY A 391 8.51 -14.45 -11.93
CA GLY A 391 9.65 -13.65 -11.47
C GLY A 391 10.43 -14.36 -10.36
N CYS A 392 9.74 -14.92 -9.37
CA CYS A 392 10.38 -15.70 -8.30
C CYS A 392 11.03 -16.99 -8.81
N LEU A 393 10.38 -17.71 -9.74
CA LEU A 393 10.93 -18.95 -10.31
C LEU A 393 12.19 -18.66 -11.15
N VAL A 394 12.15 -17.61 -11.99
CA VAL A 394 13.31 -17.17 -12.78
C VAL A 394 14.44 -16.68 -11.87
N ASP A 395 14.14 -15.97 -10.77
CA ASP A 395 15.15 -15.57 -9.78
C ASP A 395 15.79 -16.79 -9.11
N LEU A 396 15.00 -17.79 -8.72
CA LEU A 396 15.49 -19.05 -8.15
C LEU A 396 16.43 -19.80 -9.11
N LEU A 397 15.98 -20.06 -10.34
CA LEU A 397 16.76 -20.77 -11.36
C LEU A 397 18.01 -19.97 -11.77
N GLY A 398 17.86 -18.65 -11.92
CA GLY A 398 18.94 -17.74 -12.27
C GLY A 398 20.04 -17.72 -11.23
N ARG A 399 19.71 -17.62 -9.94
CA ARG A 399 20.70 -17.70 -8.85
C ARG A 399 21.40 -19.06 -8.81
N ALA A 400 20.68 -20.14 -9.09
CA ALA A 400 21.23 -21.50 -9.17
C ALA A 400 22.12 -21.73 -10.41
N GLY A 401 22.22 -20.77 -11.33
CA GLY A 401 23.03 -20.89 -12.56
C GLY A 401 22.34 -21.62 -13.70
N LEU A 402 21.05 -21.95 -13.56
CA LEU A 402 20.24 -22.64 -14.55
C LEU A 402 19.67 -21.65 -15.58
N LEU A 403 20.54 -20.87 -16.23
CA LEU A 403 20.15 -19.75 -17.09
C LEU A 403 19.32 -20.16 -18.30
N GLU A 404 19.62 -21.31 -18.91
CA GLU A 404 18.87 -21.82 -20.06
C GLU A 404 17.46 -22.23 -19.65
N GLU A 405 17.30 -22.91 -18.51
CA GLU A 405 15.98 -23.26 -17.97
C GLU A 405 15.19 -22.01 -17.58
N ALA A 406 15.84 -21.02 -16.95
CA ALA A 406 15.23 -19.74 -16.65
C ALA A 406 14.74 -19.02 -17.92
N LYS A 407 15.49 -19.11 -19.03
CA LYS A 407 15.08 -18.57 -20.32
C LYS A 407 13.92 -19.36 -20.93
N MET A 408 13.93 -20.69 -20.83
CA MET A 408 12.80 -21.53 -21.26
C MET A 408 11.51 -21.18 -20.51
N VAL A 409 11.56 -20.96 -19.20
CA VAL A 409 10.41 -20.52 -18.41
C VAL A 409 9.83 -19.20 -18.94
N ILE A 410 10.68 -18.27 -19.38
CA ILE A 410 10.25 -16.99 -19.98
C ILE A 410 9.69 -17.18 -21.40
N ASP A 411 10.19 -18.15 -22.16
CA ASP A 411 9.72 -18.40 -23.52
C ASP A 411 8.39 -19.16 -23.54
N ASP A 412 8.17 -20.04 -22.55
CA ASP A 412 6.99 -20.90 -22.45
C ASP A 412 5.84 -20.24 -21.66
N MET A 413 6.08 -19.12 -20.97
CA MET A 413 5.03 -18.48 -20.18
C MET A 413 3.91 -17.90 -21.09
N PRO A 414 2.64 -17.97 -20.69
CA PRO A 414 1.51 -17.53 -21.52
C PRO A 414 1.34 -16.00 -21.58
N LEU A 415 2.21 -15.25 -20.91
CA LEU A 415 2.13 -13.81 -20.74
C LEU A 415 3.42 -13.14 -21.26
N SER A 416 3.35 -11.90 -21.72
CA SER A 416 4.55 -11.16 -22.12
C SER A 416 5.37 -10.76 -20.88
N PRO A 417 6.66 -11.12 -20.79
CA PRO A 417 7.44 -10.96 -19.57
C PRO A 417 7.61 -9.48 -19.21
N ASP A 418 7.44 -9.17 -17.93
CA ASP A 418 7.62 -7.83 -17.40
C ASP A 418 9.09 -7.56 -17.00
N VAL A 419 9.32 -6.36 -16.48
CA VAL A 419 10.66 -5.90 -16.07
C VAL A 419 11.16 -6.61 -14.80
N GLY A 420 10.26 -7.21 -14.02
CA GLY A 420 10.60 -8.02 -12.86
C GLY A 420 11.24 -9.34 -13.30
N VAL A 421 10.55 -10.09 -14.17
CA VAL A 421 11.01 -11.38 -14.70
C VAL A 421 12.32 -11.24 -15.47
N LEU A 422 12.36 -10.33 -16.44
CA LEU A 422 13.56 -10.08 -17.24
C LEU A 422 14.72 -9.51 -16.39
N GLY A 423 14.38 -8.70 -15.38
CA GLY A 423 15.35 -8.15 -14.44
C GLY A 423 16.05 -9.24 -13.60
N ALA A 424 15.31 -10.26 -13.18
CA ALA A 424 15.87 -11.41 -12.46
C ALA A 424 16.87 -12.18 -13.32
N LEU A 425 16.51 -12.50 -14.58
CA LEU A 425 17.41 -13.18 -15.50
C LEU A 425 18.64 -12.33 -15.86
N LEU A 426 18.49 -11.02 -16.04
CA LEU A 426 19.61 -10.11 -16.29
C LEU A 426 20.59 -10.08 -15.10
N GLY A 427 20.07 -10.04 -13.88
CA GLY A 427 20.88 -10.15 -12.65
C GLY A 427 21.65 -11.47 -12.60
N ALA A 428 20.99 -12.59 -12.91
CA ALA A 428 21.61 -13.90 -12.98
C ALA A 428 22.70 -13.99 -14.06
N CYS A 429 22.49 -13.40 -15.24
CA CYS A 429 23.49 -13.32 -16.30
C CYS A 429 24.73 -12.55 -15.86
N LYS A 430 24.58 -11.48 -15.06
CA LYS A 430 25.71 -10.77 -14.45
C LYS A 430 26.49 -11.68 -13.49
N ILE A 431 25.77 -12.38 -12.60
CA ILE A 431 26.39 -13.24 -11.58
C ILE A 431 27.21 -14.37 -12.23
N HIS A 432 26.65 -15.02 -13.24
CA HIS A 432 27.26 -16.18 -13.90
C HIS A 432 28.09 -15.83 -15.15
N GLY A 433 28.25 -14.55 -15.47
CA GLY A 433 29.09 -14.07 -16.58
C GLY A 433 28.55 -14.36 -17.98
N ASN A 434 27.24 -14.62 -18.16
CA ASN A 434 26.63 -14.83 -19.47
C ASN A 434 26.32 -13.49 -20.17
N ILE A 435 27.35 -12.90 -20.78
CA ILE A 435 27.27 -11.59 -21.42
C ILE A 435 26.28 -11.60 -22.59
N LYS A 436 26.24 -12.67 -23.40
CA LYS A 436 25.40 -12.73 -24.61
C LYS A 436 23.92 -12.63 -24.25
N LEU A 437 23.45 -13.50 -23.35
CA LEU A 437 22.05 -13.49 -22.91
C LEU A 437 21.73 -12.21 -22.13
N GLY A 438 22.61 -11.79 -21.22
CA GLY A 438 22.37 -10.56 -20.45
C GLY A 438 22.28 -9.29 -21.31
N VAL A 439 23.02 -9.19 -22.42
CA VAL A 439 22.90 -8.05 -23.33
C VAL A 439 21.56 -8.04 -24.07
N GLU A 440 21.08 -9.20 -24.50
CA GLU A 440 19.77 -9.35 -25.14
C GLU A 440 18.65 -8.89 -24.20
N ILE A 441 18.62 -9.46 -22.99
CA ILE A 441 17.62 -9.14 -21.97
C ILE A 441 17.75 -7.68 -21.50
N GLY A 442 18.98 -7.18 -21.31
CA GLY A 442 19.21 -5.80 -20.85
C GLY A 442 18.69 -4.74 -21.81
N LYS A 443 18.75 -4.97 -23.12
CA LYS A 443 18.13 -4.07 -24.10
C LYS A 443 16.61 -4.06 -23.99
N GLN A 444 15.98 -5.23 -23.85
CA GLN A 444 14.51 -5.32 -23.69
C GLN A 444 14.04 -4.61 -22.42
N VAL A 445 14.74 -4.82 -21.30
CA VAL A 445 14.44 -4.20 -20.00
C VAL A 445 14.51 -2.66 -20.05
N ILE A 446 15.47 -2.10 -20.81
CA ILE A 446 15.59 -0.65 -21.01
C ILE A 446 14.43 -0.09 -21.83
N GLU A 447 13.93 -0.83 -22.82
CA GLU A 447 12.79 -0.38 -23.62
C GLU A 447 11.46 -0.45 -22.84
N LEU A 448 11.31 -1.43 -21.94
CA LEU A 448 10.14 -1.53 -21.07
C LEU A 448 10.12 -0.43 -19.98
N GLU A 449 11.28 -0.07 -19.43
CA GLU A 449 11.42 0.96 -18.40
C GLU A 449 12.45 2.04 -18.80
N PRO A 450 12.15 2.88 -19.81
CA PRO A 450 13.11 3.83 -20.37
C PRO A 450 13.55 4.90 -19.37
N ASN A 451 12.75 5.17 -18.34
CA ASN A 451 13.01 6.19 -17.32
C ASN A 451 13.76 5.67 -16.07
N ASN A 452 14.09 4.37 -16.02
CA ASN A 452 14.73 3.77 -14.86
C ASN A 452 16.25 3.68 -15.02
N SER A 453 16.99 4.55 -14.33
CA SER A 453 18.47 4.59 -14.40
C SER A 453 19.14 3.26 -14.04
N GLY A 454 18.54 2.48 -13.13
CA GLY A 454 19.13 1.23 -12.66
C GLY A 454 19.30 0.19 -13.77
N ARG A 455 18.44 0.21 -14.79
CA ARG A 455 18.50 -0.73 -15.92
C ARG A 455 19.69 -0.45 -16.83
N TYR A 456 19.91 0.82 -17.14
CA TYR A 456 21.09 1.27 -17.89
C TYR A 456 22.38 0.93 -17.15
N VAL A 457 22.43 1.22 -15.85
CA VAL A 457 23.60 0.92 -15.00
C VAL A 457 23.89 -0.59 -14.97
N LEU A 458 22.86 -1.43 -14.84
CA LEU A 458 23.04 -2.88 -14.81
C LEU A 458 23.58 -3.43 -16.15
N LEU A 459 23.07 -2.95 -17.29
CA LEU A 459 23.58 -3.33 -18.62
C LEU A 459 25.00 -2.79 -18.86
N ALA A 460 25.29 -1.56 -18.44
CA ALA A 460 26.63 -0.99 -18.53
C ALA A 460 27.65 -1.80 -17.70
N ASN A 461 27.27 -2.21 -16.49
CA ASN A 461 28.12 -3.06 -15.64
C ASN A 461 28.38 -4.43 -16.27
N LEU A 462 27.40 -5.00 -16.96
CA LEU A 462 27.57 -6.26 -17.71
C LEU A 462 28.53 -6.10 -18.90
N TYR A 463 28.47 -4.97 -19.63
CA TYR A 463 29.45 -4.69 -20.68
C TYR A 463 30.85 -4.48 -20.12
N ALA A 464 30.97 -3.78 -18.98
CA ALA A 464 32.24 -3.56 -18.29
C ALA A 464 32.90 -4.87 -17.86
N SER A 465 32.13 -5.82 -17.28
CA SER A 465 32.66 -7.14 -16.91
C SER A 465 33.12 -7.97 -18.11
N GLY A 466 32.59 -7.68 -19.31
CA GLY A 466 33.05 -8.24 -20.57
C GLY A 466 34.18 -7.47 -21.28
N GLY A 467 34.71 -6.41 -20.67
CA GLY A 467 35.73 -5.54 -21.27
C GLY A 467 35.25 -4.69 -22.46
N ARG A 468 33.93 -4.59 -22.68
CA ARG A 468 33.30 -3.91 -23.82
C ARG A 468 33.05 -2.43 -23.53
N TRP A 469 34.11 -1.64 -23.39
CA TRP A 469 34.05 -0.24 -22.94
C TRP A 469 33.32 0.71 -23.91
N GLU A 470 33.35 0.44 -25.21
CA GLU A 470 32.61 1.22 -26.20
C GLU A 470 31.09 1.11 -25.99
N ASP A 471 30.60 -0.09 -25.69
CA ASP A 471 29.18 -0.31 -25.39
C ASP A 471 28.77 0.33 -24.05
N VAL A 472 29.65 0.37 -23.06
CA VAL A 472 29.43 1.11 -21.81
C VAL A 472 29.19 2.59 -22.10
N ALA A 473 30.03 3.20 -22.94
CA ALA A 473 29.87 4.59 -23.34
C ALA A 473 28.55 4.83 -24.10
N ASN A 474 28.18 3.89 -24.99
CA ASN A 474 26.92 3.96 -25.75
C ASN A 474 25.68 3.89 -24.83
N VAL A 475 25.66 3.01 -23.82
CA VAL A 475 24.54 2.92 -22.87
C VAL A 475 24.44 4.17 -22.01
N ARG A 476 25.57 4.74 -21.57
CA ARG A 476 25.59 6.00 -20.81
C ARG A 476 25.08 7.17 -21.66
N LYS A 477 25.49 7.24 -22.93
CA LYS A 477 24.98 8.24 -23.87
C LYS A 477 23.47 8.10 -24.05
N LEU A 478 22.96 6.89 -24.26
CA LEU A 478 21.52 6.63 -24.38
C LEU A 478 20.73 7.07 -23.14
N MET A 479 21.26 6.80 -21.94
CA MET A 479 20.66 7.23 -20.68
C MET A 479 20.57 8.77 -20.60
N ASN A 480 21.62 9.48 -21.01
CA ASN A 480 21.67 10.94 -21.03
C ASN A 480 20.74 11.52 -22.11
N ASP A 481 20.71 10.95 -23.31
CA ASP A 481 19.86 11.38 -24.42
C ASP A 481 18.36 11.25 -24.07
N ARG A 482 18.01 10.28 -23.21
CA ARG A 482 16.66 10.10 -22.66
C ARG A 482 16.37 10.93 -21.40
N GLY A 483 17.33 11.75 -20.93
CA GLY A 483 17.16 12.63 -19.77
C GLY A 483 17.06 11.89 -18.42
N VAL A 484 17.50 10.64 -18.36
CA VAL A 484 17.35 9.78 -17.17
C VAL A 484 18.46 10.09 -16.17
N LYS A 485 18.08 10.47 -14.94
CA LYS A 485 19.02 10.76 -13.86
C LYS A 485 19.21 9.56 -12.94
N LYS A 486 20.45 9.33 -12.50
CA LYS A 486 20.80 8.28 -11.53
C LYS A 486 20.09 8.54 -10.19
N THR A 487 19.34 7.56 -9.71
CA THR A 487 18.82 7.59 -8.33
C THR A 487 19.97 7.39 -7.33
N PRO A 488 20.16 8.29 -6.35
CA PRO A 488 21.21 8.12 -5.35
C PRO A 488 20.89 6.93 -4.44
N GLY A 489 21.93 6.12 -4.15
CA GLY A 489 21.87 5.13 -3.09
C GLY A 489 22.02 5.79 -1.72
N PHE A 490 21.17 5.42 -0.78
CA PHE A 490 21.25 5.87 0.60
C PHE A 490 21.02 4.71 1.57
N SER A 491 21.57 4.88 2.77
CA SER A 491 21.42 3.96 3.88
C SER A 491 20.90 4.69 5.10
N VAL A 492 20.00 4.05 5.83
CA VAL A 492 19.34 4.60 7.02
C VAL A 492 19.70 3.74 8.22
N ILE A 493 19.99 4.40 9.34
CA ILE A 493 20.18 3.78 10.67
C ILE A 493 19.38 4.58 11.70
N GLU A 494 18.67 3.88 12.57
CA GLU A 494 17.97 4.47 13.73
C GLU A 494 18.78 4.20 14.99
N LEU A 495 19.05 5.24 15.77
CA LEU A 495 19.69 5.15 17.09
C LEU A 495 18.99 6.12 18.05
N GLU A 496 18.59 5.65 19.23
CA GLU A 496 17.95 6.46 20.28
C GLU A 496 16.74 7.27 19.75
N GLY A 497 15.93 6.66 18.90
CA GLY A 497 14.74 7.24 18.26
C GLY A 497 15.03 8.29 17.17
N VAL A 498 16.30 8.49 16.80
CA VAL A 498 16.75 9.40 15.74
C VAL A 498 17.10 8.61 14.49
N ILE A 499 16.44 8.94 13.38
CA ILE A 499 16.66 8.32 12.06
C ILE A 499 17.70 9.16 11.30
N SER A 500 18.85 8.58 11.00
CA SER A 500 19.95 9.20 10.26
C SER A 500 20.10 8.57 8.88
N GLU A 501 20.06 9.40 7.84
CA GLU A 501 20.24 9.00 6.44
C GLU A 501 21.62 9.40 5.94
N PHE A 502 22.28 8.48 5.25
CA PHE A 502 23.59 8.66 4.65
C PHE A 502 23.52 8.41 3.14
N ILE A 503 24.06 9.34 2.36
CA ILE A 503 24.27 9.19 0.91
C ILE A 503 25.77 9.00 0.69
N ALA A 504 26.15 8.24 -0.34
CA ALA A 504 27.55 8.06 -0.68
C ALA A 504 28.26 9.42 -0.87
N GLY A 505 29.39 9.63 -0.19
CA GLY A 505 30.12 10.91 -0.20
C GLY A 505 29.41 12.08 0.49
N GLY A 506 28.25 11.87 1.10
CA GLY A 506 27.42 12.92 1.70
C GLY A 506 28.07 13.59 2.92
N ARG A 507 27.96 14.92 3.00
CA ARG A 507 28.57 15.74 4.08
C ARG A 507 27.57 16.51 4.95
N THR A 508 26.29 16.17 4.86
CA THR A 508 25.19 16.90 5.51
C THR A 508 24.99 16.55 6.99
N HIS A 509 25.54 15.44 7.47
CA HIS A 509 25.36 15.00 8.85
C HIS A 509 26.16 15.88 9.83
N PRO A 510 25.60 16.29 10.99
CA PRO A 510 26.31 17.12 11.97
C PRO A 510 27.67 16.56 12.42
N ASP A 511 27.71 15.25 12.64
CA ASP A 511 28.92 14.53 13.08
C ASP A 511 29.82 14.02 11.93
N VAL A 512 29.69 14.56 10.71
CA VAL A 512 30.35 14.01 9.50
C VAL A 512 31.86 13.79 9.68
N LYS A 513 32.58 14.72 10.33
CA LYS A 513 34.04 14.62 10.51
C LYS A 513 34.43 13.38 11.33
N GLU A 514 33.73 13.14 12.42
CA GLU A 514 33.99 11.99 13.30
C GLU A 514 33.55 10.68 12.64
N ILE A 515 32.46 10.70 11.86
CA ILE A 515 32.02 9.53 11.08
C ILE A 515 33.09 9.14 10.07
N TYR A 516 33.61 10.09 9.28
CA TYR A 516 34.64 9.81 8.28
C TYR A 516 35.92 9.28 8.92
N LYS A 517 36.34 9.87 10.04
CA LYS A 517 37.48 9.38 10.84
C LYS A 517 37.24 7.93 11.31
N LYS A 518 36.03 7.63 11.81
CA LYS A 518 35.68 6.28 12.26
C LYS A 518 35.63 5.28 11.11
N VAL A 519 35.14 5.69 9.95
CA VAL A 519 35.14 4.87 8.73
C VAL A 519 36.56 4.57 8.28
N HIS A 520 37.48 5.53 8.35
CA HIS A 520 38.88 5.30 8.02
C HIS A 520 39.52 4.27 8.97
N GLU A 521 39.36 4.46 10.27
CA GLU A 521 39.81 3.50 11.29
C GLU A 521 39.22 2.10 11.03
N MET A 522 37.92 2.02 10.79
CA MET A 522 37.20 0.78 10.51
C MET A 522 37.75 0.06 9.27
N LEU A 523 37.99 0.80 8.19
CA LEU A 523 38.55 0.25 6.96
C LEU A 523 39.99 -0.22 7.14
N ASP A 524 40.81 0.49 7.91
CA ASP A 524 42.17 0.08 8.22
C ASP A 524 42.21 -1.21 9.06
N GLN A 525 41.30 -1.37 10.02
CA GLN A 525 41.24 -2.60 10.82
C GLN A 525 40.84 -3.82 9.98
N ILE A 526 39.87 -3.69 9.08
CA ILE A 526 39.48 -4.83 8.22
C ILE A 526 40.51 -5.13 7.13
N ARG A 527 41.36 -4.17 6.74
CA ARG A 527 42.49 -4.42 5.81
C ARG A 527 43.51 -5.38 6.41
N VAL A 528 43.73 -5.33 7.73
CA VAL A 528 44.60 -6.28 8.43
C VAL A 528 44.06 -7.71 8.34
N GLU A 529 42.74 -7.87 8.28
CA GLU A 529 42.06 -9.16 8.07
C GLU A 529 41.94 -9.56 6.58
N GLY A 530 42.60 -8.84 5.67
CA GLY A 530 42.65 -9.16 4.24
C GLY A 530 41.57 -8.50 3.38
N TYR A 531 40.90 -7.44 3.87
CA TYR A 531 39.99 -6.66 3.04
C TYR A 531 40.74 -5.94 1.91
N LEU A 532 40.32 -6.20 0.67
CA LEU A 532 40.71 -5.45 -0.52
C LEU A 532 39.46 -4.85 -1.17
N PRO A 533 39.42 -3.52 -1.43
CA PRO A 533 38.31 -2.90 -2.14
C PRO A 533 38.14 -3.48 -3.54
N ASP A 534 36.91 -3.85 -3.91
CA ASP A 534 36.63 -4.39 -5.25
C ASP A 534 36.70 -3.26 -6.30
N SER A 535 37.81 -3.18 -7.04
CA SER A 535 38.04 -2.15 -8.06
C SER A 535 37.28 -2.40 -9.37
N ASP A 536 36.75 -3.62 -9.58
CA ASP A 536 36.18 -4.01 -10.87
C ASP A 536 34.83 -3.33 -11.15
N GLU A 537 34.12 -2.85 -10.13
CA GLU A 537 32.81 -2.18 -10.28
C GLU A 537 32.88 -0.63 -10.40
N VAL A 538 34.04 0.02 -10.21
CA VAL A 538 34.12 1.49 -9.99
C VAL A 538 34.97 2.26 -11.00
N LEU A 539 35.45 1.63 -12.07
CA LEU A 539 36.53 2.22 -12.85
C LEU A 539 36.26 3.60 -13.51
N HIS A 540 35.03 4.12 -13.66
CA HIS A 540 34.79 5.51 -14.13
C HIS A 540 33.45 6.15 -13.69
N ASP A 541 33.07 6.06 -12.41
CA ASP A 541 31.85 6.73 -11.89
C ASP A 541 32.14 8.04 -11.10
N VAL A 542 33.34 8.59 -11.26
CA VAL A 542 33.83 9.74 -10.49
C VAL A 542 33.73 11.01 -11.34
N GLY A 543 32.88 11.95 -10.94
CA GLY A 543 32.98 13.34 -11.41
C GLY A 543 34.31 13.93 -10.93
N GLU A 544 34.92 14.81 -11.71
CA GLU A 544 36.30 15.33 -11.57
C GLU A 544 36.65 16.03 -10.22
N GLU A 545 35.83 15.93 -9.17
CA GLU A 545 36.02 16.58 -7.86
C GLU A 545 36.27 15.63 -6.66
N GLU A 546 36.26 14.29 -6.82
CA GLU A 546 36.52 13.39 -5.68
C GLU A 546 38.01 12.97 -5.60
N THR A 547 38.74 13.53 -4.65
CA THR A 547 40.17 13.27 -4.40
C THR A 547 40.46 12.00 -3.57
N GLU A 548 39.44 11.27 -3.10
CA GLU A 548 39.58 10.04 -2.31
C GLU A 548 38.70 8.92 -2.89
N ASN A 549 39.15 7.66 -2.82
CA ASN A 549 38.50 6.50 -3.48
C ASN A 549 36.99 6.38 -3.11
N PRO A 550 36.06 6.53 -4.09
CA PRO A 550 34.61 6.56 -3.86
C PRO A 550 34.09 5.32 -3.10
N LEU A 551 34.77 4.18 -3.23
CA LEU A 551 34.43 2.92 -2.55
C LEU A 551 34.48 3.03 -1.03
N PHE A 552 35.30 3.91 -0.46
CA PHE A 552 35.45 4.02 1.00
C PHE A 552 34.22 4.64 1.66
N TYR A 553 33.46 5.46 0.92
CA TYR A 553 32.39 6.29 1.48
C TYR A 553 31.01 5.92 0.93
N HIS A 554 30.81 4.63 0.61
CA HIS A 554 29.47 4.11 0.37
C HIS A 554 28.55 4.32 1.58
N SER A 555 27.26 4.54 1.33
CA SER A 555 26.29 4.89 2.37
C SER A 555 26.21 3.84 3.48
N GLU A 556 26.36 2.54 3.17
CA GLU A 556 26.40 1.48 4.18
C GLU A 556 27.58 1.63 5.13
N LYS A 557 28.78 1.94 4.62
CA LYS A 557 29.99 2.09 5.44
C LYS A 557 29.88 3.31 6.34
N LEU A 558 29.31 4.41 5.83
CA LEU A 558 29.02 5.60 6.63
C LEU A 558 28.02 5.29 7.76
N ALA A 559 26.94 4.57 7.46
CA ALA A 559 25.94 4.17 8.45
C ALA A 559 26.52 3.21 9.51
N ILE A 560 27.34 2.23 9.11
CA ILE A 560 28.06 1.34 10.04
C ILE A 560 29.04 2.13 10.91
N GLY A 561 29.83 3.03 10.30
CA GLY A 561 30.78 3.88 11.01
C GLY A 561 30.10 4.76 12.06
N TYR A 562 28.96 5.37 11.71
CA TYR A 562 28.12 6.12 12.66
C TYR A 562 27.59 5.22 13.78
N GLY A 563 27.08 4.03 13.45
CA GLY A 563 26.63 3.04 14.42
C GLY A 563 27.72 2.62 15.40
N LEU A 564 28.93 2.32 14.91
CA LEU A 564 30.09 1.98 15.73
C LEU A 564 30.56 3.14 16.62
N LEU A 565 30.37 4.38 16.17
CA LEU A 565 30.73 5.57 16.93
C LEU A 565 29.77 5.83 18.11
N LYS A 566 28.48 5.54 17.93
CA LYS A 566 27.43 5.93 18.87
C LYS A 566 26.91 4.81 19.78
N THR A 567 27.16 3.55 19.44
CA THR A 567 26.62 2.38 20.19
C THR A 567 27.69 1.66 21.01
N LYS A 568 27.27 0.97 22.08
CA LYS A 568 28.18 0.20 22.94
C LYS A 568 28.60 -1.13 22.31
N PRO A 569 29.80 -1.65 22.58
CA PRO A 569 30.23 -2.97 22.11
C PRO A 569 29.17 -4.06 22.34
N GLY A 570 28.92 -4.88 21.33
CA GLY A 570 27.92 -5.96 21.35
C GLY A 570 26.50 -5.55 20.90
N GLU A 571 26.16 -4.26 20.84
CA GLU A 571 24.85 -3.83 20.32
C GLU A 571 24.72 -4.13 18.82
N THR A 572 23.53 -4.57 18.40
CA THR A 572 23.24 -4.91 17.00
C THR A 572 22.99 -3.66 16.18
N LEU A 573 23.72 -3.50 15.07
CA LEU A 573 23.49 -2.41 14.13
C LEU A 573 22.43 -2.82 13.10
N ARG A 574 21.40 -2.01 12.91
CA ARG A 574 20.33 -2.26 11.92
C ARG A 574 20.34 -1.16 10.87
N ILE A 575 20.52 -1.55 9.62
CA ILE A 575 20.68 -0.62 8.50
C ILE A 575 19.70 -1.00 7.40
N THR A 576 18.98 -0.02 6.86
CA THR A 576 18.16 -0.18 5.65
C THR A 576 18.85 0.51 4.48
N LYS A 577 18.94 -0.17 3.32
CA LYS A 577 19.42 0.40 2.06
C LYS A 577 18.28 0.43 1.04
N ASN A 578 18.15 1.54 0.30
CA ASN A 578 17.14 1.68 -0.75
C ASN A 578 17.45 0.88 -2.04
N LEU A 579 18.71 0.52 -2.23
CA LEU A 579 19.21 -0.28 -3.34
C LEU A 579 19.77 -1.62 -2.83
N ARG A 580 20.07 -2.53 -3.75
CA ARG A 580 20.81 -3.75 -3.43
C ARG A 580 22.21 -3.41 -2.87
N VAL A 581 22.66 -4.13 -1.86
CA VAL A 581 24.01 -3.97 -1.31
C VAL A 581 25.02 -4.38 -2.38
N CYS A 582 26.13 -3.66 -2.55
CA CYS A 582 27.15 -4.08 -3.53
C CYS A 582 28.10 -5.13 -2.94
N LYS A 583 28.84 -5.83 -3.80
CA LYS A 583 29.74 -6.92 -3.40
C LYS A 583 30.80 -6.45 -2.41
N ASP A 584 31.36 -5.27 -2.65
CA ASP A 584 32.34 -4.63 -1.76
C ASP A 584 31.76 -4.33 -0.37
N CYS A 585 30.60 -3.69 -0.28
CA CYS A 585 29.94 -3.40 1.00
C CYS A 585 29.52 -4.66 1.75
N HIS A 586 29.11 -5.71 1.02
CA HIS A 586 28.79 -7.02 1.61
C HIS A 586 30.04 -7.65 2.24
N GLN A 587 31.17 -7.67 1.52
CA GLN A 587 32.43 -8.21 2.03
C GLN A 587 32.98 -7.38 3.21
N ALA A 588 32.93 -6.05 3.11
CA ALA A 588 33.31 -5.16 4.19
C ALA A 588 32.46 -5.43 5.44
N SER A 589 31.14 -5.54 5.31
CA SER A 589 30.23 -5.80 6.44
C SER A 589 30.52 -7.12 7.15
N LYS A 590 30.86 -8.19 6.39
CA LYS A 590 31.34 -9.46 6.96
C LYS A 590 32.57 -9.23 7.84
N LEU A 591 33.62 -8.62 7.31
CA LEU A 591 34.86 -8.40 8.06
C LEU A 591 34.68 -7.44 9.24
N ILE A 592 33.87 -6.40 9.09
CA ILE A 592 33.54 -5.46 10.18
C ILE A 592 32.84 -6.22 11.32
N SER A 593 31.90 -7.12 11.03
CA SER A 593 31.21 -7.92 12.05
C SER A 593 32.18 -8.76 12.88
N LYS A 594 33.21 -9.32 12.25
CA LYS A 594 34.28 -10.10 12.89
C LYS A 594 35.19 -9.22 13.74
N VAL A 595 35.75 -8.17 13.15
CA VAL A 595 36.75 -7.29 13.80
C VAL A 595 36.18 -6.57 15.01
N TYR A 596 34.96 -6.04 14.89
CA TYR A 596 34.34 -5.24 15.94
C TYR A 596 33.45 -6.08 16.88
N GLY A 597 33.31 -7.39 16.65
CA GLY A 597 32.47 -8.27 17.45
C GLY A 597 31.01 -7.81 17.51
N ARG A 598 30.46 -7.44 16.34
CA ARG A 598 29.09 -6.90 16.22
C ARG A 598 28.23 -7.79 15.33
N GLN A 599 26.96 -7.92 15.70
CA GLN A 599 25.95 -8.32 14.73
C GLN A 599 25.52 -7.09 13.92
N ILE A 600 25.60 -7.17 12.60
CA ILE A 600 25.15 -6.13 11.68
C ILE A 600 24.04 -6.71 10.82
N ILE A 601 22.87 -6.10 10.84
CA ILE A 601 21.71 -6.50 10.06
C ILE A 601 21.51 -5.44 8.99
N VAL A 602 21.69 -5.80 7.73
CA VAL A 602 21.44 -4.90 6.59
C VAL A 602 20.25 -5.41 5.80
N ARG A 603 19.19 -4.62 5.72
CA ARG A 603 18.09 -4.84 4.78
C ARG A 603 18.39 -4.11 3.49
N ASP A 604 18.42 -4.84 2.38
CA ASP A 604 18.43 -4.24 1.05
C ASP A 604 17.03 -4.31 0.40
N ARG A 605 16.93 -3.98 -0.89
CA ARG A 605 15.64 -4.00 -1.60
C ARG A 605 14.96 -5.38 -1.64
N ASN A 606 15.73 -6.46 -1.52
CA ASN A 606 15.25 -7.83 -1.74
C ASN A 606 15.21 -8.66 -0.44
N ARG A 607 16.22 -8.51 0.42
CA ARG A 607 16.39 -9.38 1.59
C ARG A 607 17.19 -8.73 2.73
N PHE A 608 17.21 -9.43 3.85
CA PHE A 608 18.14 -9.18 4.94
C PHE A 608 19.44 -9.98 4.77
N HIS A 609 20.51 -9.30 5.15
CA HIS A 609 21.84 -9.85 5.35
C HIS A 609 22.17 -9.72 6.83
N HIS A 610 22.29 -10.85 7.52
CA HIS A 610 22.70 -10.90 8.93
C HIS A 610 24.17 -11.25 8.98
N PHE A 611 25.00 -10.24 9.27
CA PHE A 611 26.45 -10.38 9.41
C PHE A 611 26.81 -10.64 10.86
N LYS A 612 27.55 -11.73 11.09
CA LYS A 612 28.03 -12.11 12.41
C LYS A 612 29.30 -12.94 12.28
N ASP A 613 30.32 -12.63 13.07
CA ASP A 613 31.59 -13.37 13.16
C ASP A 613 32.28 -13.61 11.80
N GLY A 614 32.12 -12.69 10.84
CA GLY A 614 32.71 -12.82 9.50
C GLY A 614 31.83 -13.50 8.46
N PHE A 615 30.66 -13.99 8.84
CA PHE A 615 29.72 -14.70 7.97
C PHE A 615 28.49 -13.85 7.70
N CYS A 616 27.81 -14.12 6.57
CA CYS A 616 26.50 -13.56 6.25
C CYS A 616 25.48 -14.69 6.14
N SER A 617 24.25 -14.47 6.61
CA SER A 617 23.13 -15.41 6.50
C SER A 617 22.76 -15.80 5.05
N CYS A 618 23.23 -15.07 4.05
CA CYS A 618 23.03 -15.44 2.64
C CYS A 618 23.99 -16.52 2.15
N ASN A 619 25.04 -16.89 2.90
CA ASN A 619 26.10 -17.82 2.46
C ASN A 619 26.72 -17.46 1.11
N ASP A 620 26.83 -16.16 0.81
CA ASP A 620 27.27 -15.62 -0.48
C ASP A 620 26.38 -16.02 -1.69
N TYR A 621 25.20 -16.59 -1.40
CA TYR A 621 24.12 -16.87 -2.35
C TYR A 621 23.11 -15.71 -2.36
N TRP A 622 23.46 -14.60 -3.01
CA TRP A 622 22.60 -13.41 -3.06
C TRP A 622 22.57 -12.70 -4.39
#